data_AF-A0A7C4LXN7-F1
#
_entry.id   AF-A0A7C4LXN7-F1
#
_cell.length_a   1.000
_cell.length_b   1.000
_cell.length_c   1.000
_cell.angle_alpha   90.00
_cell.angle_beta   90.00
_cell.angle_gamma   90.00
#
_symmetry.space_group_name_H-M   'P 1'
#
loop_
_entity.id
_entity.type
_entity.pdbx_description
1 polymer ?
#
loop_
_entity_poly.entity_id
_entity_poly.type
_entity_poly.pdbx_seq_one_letter_code
_entity_poly.pdbx_strand_id
1 'polypeptide(L)'
;MKRSRRVVLMCHCILNVNSKIMGLALYAGAVERVVKKYLAAGIGMIQLPCPELTYLGLKRWGMTRDQYDTPYYRRHCTTILTPYVDQIVDYTRNGYQVEAVIGVDGSPSCGVHRTCIGYRGGMIGGEPSPQFEELQEPGVFIRTLAEMLNAQGLSIPMEAIREDDPV
;
A
#
# COMPACT_ATOMS: atom_id res chain seq x y z
N MET A 1 -19.52 -25.27 9.00
CA MET A 1 -18.36 -24.86 8.17
C MET A 1 -17.40 -24.03 9.03
N LYS A 2 -16.06 -24.24 8.96
CA LYS A 2 -15.04 -23.55 9.78
C LYS A 2 -14.46 -22.28 9.12
N ARG A 3 -15.30 -21.39 8.57
CA ARG A 3 -14.82 -20.10 7.99
C ARG A 3 -15.05 -18.98 8.99
N SER A 4 -14.00 -18.22 9.33
CA SER A 4 -14.14 -17.01 10.17
C SER A 4 -14.91 -15.89 9.46
N ARG A 5 -14.91 -15.88 8.11
CA ARG A 5 -15.47 -14.82 7.25
C ARG A 5 -14.86 -13.44 7.52
N ARG A 6 -13.64 -13.40 8.06
CA ARG A 6 -12.90 -12.18 8.36
C ARG A 6 -11.68 -12.11 7.47
N VAL A 7 -11.48 -10.99 6.81
CA VAL A 7 -10.33 -10.74 5.94
C VAL A 7 -9.72 -9.37 6.20
N VAL A 8 -8.43 -9.24 5.93
CA VAL A 8 -7.69 -7.98 5.94
C VAL A 8 -6.94 -7.85 4.62
N LEU A 9 -6.85 -6.64 4.08
CA LEU A 9 -6.02 -6.34 2.91
C LEU A 9 -4.69 -5.79 3.36
N MET A 10 -3.60 -6.17 2.70
CA MET A 10 -2.25 -5.71 3.05
C MET A 10 -1.53 -5.20 1.81
N CYS A 11 -0.92 -4.01 1.90
CA CYS A 11 0.01 -3.53 0.89
C CYS A 11 1.13 -4.56 0.67
N HIS A 12 1.50 -4.74 -0.59
CA HIS A 12 2.30 -5.87 -1.04
C HIS A 12 3.58 -6.13 -0.22
N CYS A 13 4.32 -5.06 0.11
CA CYS A 13 5.59 -5.13 0.82
C CYS A 13 5.49 -5.66 2.26
N ILE A 14 4.29 -5.68 2.84
CA ILE A 14 4.03 -6.31 4.16
C ILE A 14 4.17 -7.83 4.05
N LEU A 15 3.75 -8.41 2.93
CA LEU A 15 3.81 -9.85 2.68
C LEU A 15 5.01 -10.26 1.81
N ASN A 16 5.63 -9.31 1.09
CA ASN A 16 6.77 -9.54 0.23
C ASN A 16 7.64 -8.28 0.06
N VAL A 17 8.61 -8.08 0.96
CA VAL A 17 9.57 -6.95 0.95
C VAL A 17 10.42 -6.88 -0.31
N ASN A 18 10.57 -7.99 -1.04
CA ASN A 18 11.36 -8.06 -2.26
C ASN A 18 10.81 -7.18 -3.39
N SER A 19 9.62 -6.57 -3.23
CA SER A 19 9.08 -5.57 -4.15
C SER A 19 9.56 -4.13 -3.87
N LYS A 20 10.21 -3.89 -2.73
CA LYS A 20 10.73 -2.57 -2.36
C LYS A 20 11.87 -2.15 -3.27
N ILE A 21 12.12 -0.85 -3.30
CA ILE A 21 13.33 -0.34 -3.93
C ILE A 21 14.58 -0.91 -3.23
N MET A 22 15.64 -1.07 -4.00
CA MET A 22 16.91 -1.62 -3.50
C MET A 22 17.44 -0.78 -2.33
N GLY A 23 17.88 -1.45 -1.27
CA GLY A 23 18.46 -0.81 -0.08
C GLY A 23 17.47 -0.49 1.06
N LEU A 24 16.16 -0.63 0.85
CA LEU A 24 15.14 -0.37 1.89
C LEU A 24 14.50 -1.65 2.48
N ALA A 25 15.05 -2.82 2.20
CA ALA A 25 14.57 -4.08 2.76
C ALA A 25 15.15 -4.28 4.18
N LEU A 26 14.28 -4.19 5.20
CA LEU A 26 14.65 -4.41 6.61
C LEU A 26 14.39 -5.85 7.09
N TYR A 27 13.86 -6.70 6.22
CA TYR A 27 13.51 -8.10 6.48
C TYR A 27 13.63 -8.90 5.17
N ALA A 28 13.61 -10.23 5.25
CA ALA A 28 13.86 -11.10 4.08
C ALA A 28 12.62 -11.40 3.22
N GLY A 29 11.43 -11.35 3.83
CA GLY A 29 10.18 -11.75 3.18
C GLY A 29 9.00 -10.90 3.64
N ALA A 30 8.15 -11.45 4.50
CA ALA A 30 7.04 -10.73 5.11
C ALA A 30 7.44 -10.03 6.42
N VAL A 31 6.68 -9.01 6.82
CA VAL A 31 6.73 -8.43 8.17
C VAL A 31 6.09 -9.43 9.13
N GLU A 32 6.90 -10.36 9.62
CA GLU A 32 6.45 -11.55 10.34
C GLU A 32 5.52 -11.23 11.52
N ARG A 33 5.82 -10.17 12.27
CA ARG A 33 5.03 -9.76 13.45
C ARG A 33 3.60 -9.36 13.06
N VAL A 34 3.44 -8.62 11.97
CA VAL A 34 2.14 -8.20 11.42
C VAL A 34 1.39 -9.44 10.93
N VAL A 35 2.04 -10.31 10.15
CA VAL A 35 1.41 -11.54 9.63
C VAL A 35 0.94 -12.46 10.76
N LYS A 36 1.79 -12.68 11.77
CA LYS A 36 1.47 -13.51 12.93
C LYS A 36 0.26 -12.98 13.72
N LYS A 37 0.11 -11.65 13.85
CA LYS A 37 -1.05 -11.01 14.51
C LYS A 37 -2.36 -11.46 13.86
N TYR A 38 -2.49 -11.34 12.54
CA TYR A 38 -3.73 -11.71 11.82
C TYR A 38 -3.92 -13.22 11.71
N LEU A 39 -2.83 -13.97 11.55
CA LEU A 39 -2.86 -15.44 11.52
C LEU A 39 -3.40 -16.01 12.85
N ALA A 40 -2.87 -15.55 13.98
CA ALA A 40 -3.31 -15.99 15.30
C ALA A 40 -4.78 -15.64 15.59
N ALA A 41 -5.27 -14.54 15.00
CA ALA A 41 -6.67 -14.13 15.09
C ALA A 41 -7.62 -14.88 14.13
N GLY A 42 -7.11 -15.81 13.31
CA GLY A 42 -7.90 -16.54 12.32
C GLY A 42 -8.46 -15.66 11.19
N ILE A 43 -7.78 -14.56 10.88
CA ILE A 43 -8.18 -13.59 9.85
C ILE A 43 -7.44 -13.93 8.54
N GLY A 44 -8.18 -14.05 7.43
CA GLY A 44 -7.60 -14.25 6.11
C GLY A 44 -6.88 -12.99 5.62
N MET A 45 -5.79 -13.14 4.86
CA MET A 45 -5.02 -12.00 4.35
C MET A 45 -5.08 -11.97 2.83
N ILE A 46 -5.44 -10.81 2.27
CA ILE A 46 -5.45 -10.53 0.84
C ILE A 46 -4.27 -9.61 0.54
N GLN A 47 -3.34 -10.06 -0.29
CA GLN A 47 -2.21 -9.25 -0.71
C GLN A 47 -2.64 -8.29 -1.83
N LEU A 48 -2.56 -6.98 -1.59
CA LEU A 48 -2.73 -5.96 -2.62
C LEU A 48 -1.52 -5.93 -3.57
N PRO A 49 -1.69 -5.45 -4.82
CA PRO A 49 -0.57 -5.30 -5.74
C PRO A 49 0.36 -4.18 -5.26
N CYS A 50 1.65 -4.25 -5.60
CA CYS A 50 2.57 -3.14 -5.39
C CYS A 50 2.43 -2.17 -6.56
N PRO A 51 1.86 -0.97 -6.39
CA PRO A 51 1.59 -0.07 -7.50
C PRO A 51 2.88 0.45 -8.15
N GLU A 52 3.93 0.66 -7.35
CA GLU A 52 5.23 1.11 -7.84
C GLU A 52 5.97 0.03 -8.64
N LEU A 53 5.89 -1.24 -8.19
CA LEU A 53 6.48 -2.37 -8.90
C LEU A 53 5.76 -2.63 -10.22
N THR A 54 4.42 -2.60 -10.24
CA THR A 54 3.64 -2.84 -11.46
C THR A 54 3.71 -1.67 -12.44
N TYR A 55 4.11 -0.48 -11.99
CA TYR A 55 4.27 0.70 -12.84
C TYR A 55 5.71 0.87 -13.38
N LEU A 56 6.74 0.74 -12.54
CA LEU A 56 8.14 1.02 -12.90
C LEU A 56 9.07 -0.21 -12.87
N GLY A 57 8.60 -1.34 -12.36
CA GLY A 57 9.42 -2.51 -12.13
C GLY A 57 10.32 -2.42 -10.90
N LEU A 58 11.16 -3.44 -10.72
CA LEU A 58 11.98 -3.59 -9.52
C LEU A 58 13.20 -2.65 -9.50
N LYS A 59 13.78 -2.35 -10.66
CA LYS A 59 14.97 -1.49 -10.81
C LYS A 59 14.64 0.01 -10.76
N ARG A 60 13.51 0.38 -10.14
CA ARG A 60 13.05 1.77 -10.03
C ARG A 60 13.83 2.55 -8.96
N TRP A 61 13.77 3.86 -9.07
CA TRP A 61 14.33 4.78 -8.08
C TRP A 61 13.30 5.05 -6.97
N GLY A 62 13.79 5.47 -5.80
CA GLY A 62 12.93 6.10 -4.80
C GLY A 62 12.33 7.38 -5.38
N MET A 63 11.02 7.55 -5.21
CA MET A 63 10.26 8.69 -5.71
C MET A 63 9.32 9.19 -4.62
N THR A 64 9.00 10.47 -4.65
CA THR A 64 8.03 11.09 -3.73
C THR A 64 6.62 11.05 -4.29
N ARG A 65 5.63 11.34 -3.43
CA ARG A 65 4.20 11.32 -3.79
C ARG A 65 3.91 12.21 -4.99
N ASP A 66 4.43 13.42 -5.06
CA ASP A 66 4.24 14.36 -6.16
C ASP A 66 4.79 13.86 -7.50
N GLN A 67 5.81 13.01 -7.49
CA GLN A 67 6.30 12.35 -8.70
C GLN A 67 5.41 11.20 -9.14
N TYR A 68 4.73 10.54 -8.21
CA TYR A 68 3.74 9.50 -8.51
C TYR A 68 2.34 10.06 -8.77
N ASP A 69 1.96 11.23 -8.25
CA ASP A 69 0.60 11.80 -8.35
C ASP A 69 0.34 12.42 -9.73
N THR A 70 0.43 11.57 -10.75
CA THR A 70 0.23 11.90 -12.15
C THR A 70 -1.06 11.25 -12.66
N PRO A 71 -1.69 11.79 -13.72
CA PRO A 71 -2.85 11.14 -14.32
C PRO A 71 -2.58 9.69 -14.79
N TYR A 72 -1.36 9.40 -15.23
CA TYR A 72 -0.97 8.06 -15.70
C TYR A 72 -0.91 7.06 -14.55
N TYR A 73 -0.26 7.43 -13.45
CA TYR A 73 -0.14 6.57 -12.29
C TYR A 73 -1.46 6.38 -11.55
N ARG A 74 -2.30 7.43 -11.44
CA ARG A 74 -3.65 7.32 -10.87
C ARG A 74 -4.51 6.34 -11.66
N ARG A 75 -4.51 6.42 -13.00
CA ARG A 75 -5.20 5.44 -13.86
C ARG A 75 -4.66 4.02 -13.64
N HIS A 76 -3.35 3.86 -13.57
CA HIS A 76 -2.71 2.58 -13.26
C HIS A 76 -3.18 2.01 -11.91
N CYS A 77 -3.18 2.83 -10.86
CA CYS A 77 -3.66 2.46 -9.53
C CYS A 77 -5.12 2.00 -9.58
N THR A 78 -6.00 2.75 -10.25
CA THR A 78 -7.40 2.36 -10.45
C THR A 78 -7.49 1.00 -11.13
N THR A 79 -6.79 0.80 -12.25
CA THR A 79 -6.84 -0.47 -13.00
C THR A 79 -6.42 -1.67 -12.17
N ILE A 80 -5.32 -1.57 -11.42
CA ILE A 80 -4.83 -2.72 -10.63
C ILE A 80 -5.63 -2.93 -9.34
N LEU A 81 -6.37 -1.92 -8.86
CA LEU A 81 -7.25 -2.02 -7.69
C LEU A 81 -8.64 -2.56 -8.02
N THR A 82 -9.15 -2.36 -9.24
CA THR A 82 -10.48 -2.83 -9.66
C THR A 82 -10.80 -4.26 -9.23
N PRO A 83 -9.97 -5.30 -9.52
CA PRO A 83 -10.31 -6.66 -9.12
C PRO A 83 -10.39 -6.87 -7.61
N TYR A 84 -9.65 -6.08 -6.82
CA TYR A 84 -9.70 -6.15 -5.35
C TYR A 84 -10.92 -5.44 -4.79
N VAL A 85 -11.31 -4.30 -5.37
CA VAL A 85 -12.55 -3.61 -5.01
C VAL A 85 -13.76 -4.48 -5.33
N ASP A 86 -13.79 -5.11 -6.51
CA ASP A 86 -14.85 -6.05 -6.88
C ASP A 86 -14.92 -7.24 -5.90
N GLN A 87 -13.75 -7.79 -5.52
CA GLN A 87 -13.66 -8.86 -4.52
C GLN A 87 -14.17 -8.41 -3.14
N ILE A 88 -13.85 -7.19 -2.70
CA ILE A 88 -14.31 -6.62 -1.42
C ILE A 88 -15.83 -6.43 -1.43
N VAL A 89 -16.38 -5.91 -2.53
CA VAL A 89 -17.83 -5.73 -2.70
C VAL A 89 -18.54 -7.08 -2.61
N ASP A 90 -18.04 -8.11 -3.29
CA ASP A 90 -18.61 -9.45 -3.23
C ASP A 90 -18.50 -10.07 -1.83
N TYR A 91 -17.35 -9.94 -1.16
CA TYR A 91 -17.18 -10.38 0.23
C TYR A 91 -18.21 -9.74 1.15
N THR A 92 -18.37 -8.42 1.07
CA THR A 92 -19.31 -7.68 1.92
C THR A 92 -20.76 -8.12 1.66
N ARG A 93 -21.14 -8.29 0.38
CA ARG A 93 -22.47 -8.80 -0.01
C ARG A 93 -22.75 -10.20 0.52
N ASN A 94 -21.71 -11.02 0.69
CA ASN A 94 -21.80 -12.39 1.21
C ASN A 94 -21.55 -12.48 2.73
N GLY A 95 -21.63 -11.36 3.45
CA GLY A 95 -21.53 -11.32 4.92
C GLY A 95 -20.13 -11.62 5.45
N TYR A 96 -19.09 -11.28 4.71
CA TYR A 96 -17.73 -11.24 5.20
C TYR A 96 -17.42 -9.87 5.80
N GLN A 97 -16.60 -9.87 6.85
CA GLN A 97 -16.06 -8.68 7.46
C GLN A 97 -14.68 -8.41 6.87
N VAL A 98 -14.55 -7.28 6.17
CA VAL A 98 -13.26 -6.74 5.75
C VAL A 98 -12.79 -5.80 6.86
N GLU A 99 -11.86 -6.28 7.68
CA GLU A 99 -11.48 -5.65 8.95
C GLU A 99 -10.71 -4.35 8.74
N ALA A 100 -9.75 -4.35 7.82
CA ALA A 100 -8.93 -3.18 7.52
C ALA A 100 -8.17 -3.33 6.20
N VAL A 101 -7.65 -2.21 5.72
CA VAL A 101 -6.53 -2.13 4.76
C VAL A 101 -5.28 -1.70 5.52
N ILE A 102 -4.22 -2.51 5.44
CA ILE A 102 -2.94 -2.23 6.09
C ILE A 102 -1.97 -1.65 5.08
N GLY A 103 -1.65 -0.37 5.25
CA GLY A 103 -0.65 0.36 4.47
C GLY A 103 0.67 0.54 5.23
N VAL A 104 1.56 1.33 4.65
CA VAL A 104 2.92 1.56 5.17
C VAL A 104 3.24 3.04 5.13
N ASP A 105 3.26 3.67 6.30
CA ASP A 105 3.50 5.11 6.42
C ASP A 105 4.90 5.50 5.94
N GLY A 106 4.97 6.68 5.29
CA GLY A 106 6.18 7.17 4.63
C GLY A 106 6.30 6.72 3.17
N SER A 107 5.51 5.73 2.73
CA SER A 107 5.45 5.37 1.31
C SER A 107 4.75 6.47 0.49
N PRO A 108 5.26 6.82 -0.71
CA PRO A 108 4.60 7.77 -1.62
C PRO A 108 3.26 7.25 -2.14
N SER A 109 3.06 5.92 -2.12
CA SER A 109 1.89 5.25 -2.68
C SER A 109 1.04 4.60 -1.60
N CYS A 110 1.68 3.86 -0.70
CA CYS A 110 1.03 3.01 0.30
C CYS A 110 0.92 3.66 1.70
N GLY A 111 1.34 4.91 1.86
CA GLY A 111 1.16 5.67 3.11
C GLY A 111 -0.30 5.89 3.44
N VAL A 112 -0.69 5.70 4.70
CA VAL A 112 -2.09 5.87 5.13
C VAL A 112 -2.30 7.22 5.78
N HIS A 113 -1.43 7.57 6.73
CA HIS A 113 -1.51 8.83 7.47
C HIS A 113 -0.46 9.83 6.97
N ARG A 114 0.69 9.35 6.51
CA ARG A 114 1.79 10.19 6.05
C ARG A 114 2.55 9.63 4.85
N THR A 115 3.15 10.54 4.11
CA THR A 115 3.88 10.30 2.87
C THR A 115 5.05 11.28 2.71
N CYS A 116 5.77 11.24 1.60
CA CYS A 116 6.91 12.11 1.31
C CYS A 116 6.68 12.95 0.05
N ILE A 117 7.13 14.21 0.04
CA ILE A 117 6.97 15.15 -1.09
C ILE A 117 8.26 15.95 -1.33
N GLY A 118 8.40 16.55 -2.52
CA GLY A 118 9.37 17.61 -2.77
C GLY A 118 10.62 17.17 -3.54
N TYR A 119 10.76 15.88 -3.86
CA TYR A 119 11.88 15.43 -4.67
C TYR A 119 11.65 15.80 -6.15
N ARG A 120 12.49 16.71 -6.66
CA ARG A 120 12.31 17.29 -8.00
C ARG A 120 12.84 16.42 -9.15
N GLY A 121 13.41 15.26 -8.85
CA GLY A 121 14.10 14.42 -9.83
C GLY A 121 15.48 14.95 -10.21
N GLY A 122 16.15 14.32 -11.18
CA GLY A 122 17.51 14.68 -11.57
C GLY A 122 18.10 13.76 -12.63
N MET A 123 19.38 13.96 -12.93
CA MET A 123 20.17 13.15 -13.87
C MET A 123 21.07 12.18 -13.11
N ILE A 124 21.29 10.99 -13.68
CA ILE A 124 22.28 10.04 -13.15
C ILE A 124 23.65 10.71 -13.18
N GLY A 125 24.30 10.81 -12.01
CA GLY A 125 25.61 11.45 -11.86
C GLY A 125 25.57 12.98 -11.77
N GLY A 126 24.40 13.61 -11.84
CA GLY A 126 24.25 15.03 -11.47
C GLY A 126 24.08 15.16 -9.96
N GLU A 127 24.63 16.21 -9.36
CA GLU A 127 24.26 16.54 -7.97
C GLU A 127 22.81 17.04 -7.95
N PRO A 128 21.94 16.34 -7.20
CA PRO A 128 21.50 16.94 -5.95
C PRO A 128 21.38 15.92 -4.82
N SER A 129 21.57 16.39 -3.57
CA SER A 129 21.07 15.65 -2.40
C SER A 129 19.54 15.57 -2.52
N PRO A 130 18.92 14.37 -2.51
CA PRO A 130 17.48 14.26 -2.50
C PRO A 130 16.95 14.90 -1.22
N GLN A 131 16.40 16.10 -1.34
CA GLN A 131 15.62 16.72 -0.29
C GLN A 131 14.16 16.32 -0.50
N PHE A 132 13.58 15.74 0.54
CA PHE A 132 12.15 15.50 0.63
C PHE A 132 11.70 15.90 2.03
N GLU A 133 10.41 16.20 2.15
CA GLU A 133 9.76 16.50 3.41
C GLU A 133 8.60 15.52 3.65
N GLU A 134 8.23 15.37 4.92
CA GLU A 134 7.08 14.55 5.31
C GLU A 134 5.79 15.35 5.12
N LEU A 135 4.75 14.70 4.61
CA LEU A 135 3.42 15.25 4.41
C LEU A 135 2.39 14.35 5.10
N GLN A 136 1.53 14.93 5.95
CA GLN A 136 0.46 14.23 6.67
C GLN A 136 -0.76 13.97 5.78
N GLU A 137 -0.56 13.27 4.68
CA GLU A 137 -1.60 12.84 3.74
C GLU A 137 -1.34 11.39 3.28
N PRO A 138 -2.40 10.67 2.83
CA PRO A 138 -2.22 9.35 2.25
C PRO A 138 -1.43 9.42 0.93
N GLY A 139 -0.72 8.33 0.65
CA GLY A 139 -0.11 8.09 -0.64
C GLY A 139 -1.15 7.89 -1.75
N VAL A 140 -0.69 7.97 -3.01
CA VAL A 140 -1.58 7.99 -4.18
C VAL A 140 -2.47 6.73 -4.25
N PHE A 141 -1.90 5.56 -3.98
CA PHE A 141 -2.61 4.28 -4.10
C PHE A 141 -3.66 4.09 -3.00
N ILE A 142 -3.34 4.44 -1.75
CA ILE A 142 -4.30 4.38 -0.63
C ILE A 142 -5.44 5.36 -0.86
N ARG A 143 -5.14 6.59 -1.30
CA ARG A 143 -6.18 7.57 -1.66
C ARG A 143 -7.12 7.01 -2.74
N THR A 144 -6.55 6.47 -3.83
CA THR A 144 -7.36 5.88 -4.92
C THR A 144 -8.22 4.72 -4.42
N LEU A 145 -7.69 3.83 -3.57
CA LEU A 145 -8.46 2.73 -3.00
C LEU A 145 -9.62 3.26 -2.13
N ALA A 146 -9.36 4.25 -1.26
CA ALA A 146 -10.40 4.86 -0.42
C ALA A 146 -11.52 5.46 -1.27
N GLU A 147 -11.18 6.21 -2.32
CA GLU A 147 -12.15 6.80 -3.25
C GLU A 147 -12.99 5.72 -3.96
N MET A 148 -12.35 4.64 -4.44
CA MET A 148 -13.04 3.53 -5.11
C MET A 148 -13.99 2.78 -4.15
N LEU A 149 -13.60 2.56 -2.89
CA LEU A 149 -14.45 1.92 -1.89
C LEU A 149 -15.64 2.82 -1.50
N ASN A 150 -15.38 4.11 -1.28
CA ASN A 150 -16.41 5.09 -0.96
C ASN A 150 -17.46 5.19 -2.09
N ALA A 151 -17.04 5.10 -3.36
CA ALA A 151 -17.95 5.07 -4.50
C ALA A 151 -18.88 3.84 -4.52
N GLN A 152 -18.50 2.75 -3.83
CA GLN A 152 -19.34 1.57 -3.62
C GLN A 152 -20.16 1.63 -2.31
N GLY A 153 -20.12 2.76 -1.59
CA GLY A 153 -20.76 2.91 -0.29
C GLY A 153 -20.07 2.13 0.84
N LEU A 154 -18.79 1.76 0.65
CA LEU A 154 -18.01 1.01 1.63
C LEU A 154 -17.02 1.91 2.35
N SER A 155 -17.05 1.89 3.68
CA SER A 155 -16.06 2.53 4.54
C SER A 155 -15.31 1.44 5.31
N ILE A 156 -14.04 1.25 4.97
CA ILE A 156 -13.17 0.23 5.56
C ILE A 156 -12.05 0.93 6.32
N PRO A 157 -11.76 0.54 7.58
CA PRO A 157 -10.64 1.09 8.33
C PRO A 157 -9.32 0.96 7.56
N MET A 158 -8.50 2.01 7.61
CA MET A 158 -7.15 1.98 7.05
C MET A 158 -6.15 2.23 8.17
N GLU A 159 -5.23 1.28 8.35
CA GLU A 159 -4.21 1.30 9.39
C GLU A 159 -2.82 1.29 8.75
N ALA A 160 -1.86 2.00 9.33
CA ALA A 160 -0.48 1.97 8.88
C ALA A 160 0.40 1.14 9.82
N ILE A 161 1.36 0.43 9.23
CA ILE A 161 2.58 0.07 9.95
C ILE A 161 3.64 1.15 9.72
N ARG A 162 4.51 1.33 10.71
CA ARG A 162 5.76 2.05 10.53
C ARG A 162 6.88 1.06 10.24
N GLU A 163 7.79 1.41 9.34
CA GLU A 163 8.88 0.49 8.98
C GLU A 163 9.98 0.42 10.04
N ASP A 164 10.19 1.51 10.78
CA ASP A 164 11.15 1.61 11.89
C ASP A 164 10.64 0.98 13.19
N ASP A 165 9.32 0.89 13.32
CA ASP A 165 8.66 0.28 14.47
C ASP A 165 7.35 -0.38 13.99
N PRO A 166 7.44 -1.56 13.36
CA PRO A 166 6.24 -2.26 12.94
C PRO A 166 5.64 -2.78 14.22
N VAL A 167 4.74 -2.02 14.89
CA VAL A 167 4.06 -2.35 16.17
C VAL A 167 2.57 -2.63 16.00
#